data_AF-A0A6B0TBD8-F1
#
_entry.id   AF-A0A6B0TBD8-F1
#
_cell.length_a   1.000
_cell.length_b   1.000
_cell.length_c   1.000
_cell.angle_alpha   90.00
_cell.angle_beta   90.00
_cell.angle_gamma   90.00
#
_symmetry.space_group_name_H-M   'P 1'
#
loop_
_entity.id
_entity.type
_entity.pdbx_description
1 polymer ?
#
loop_
_entity_poly.entity_id
_entity_poly.type
_entity_poly.pdbx_seq_one_letter_code
_entity_poly.pdbx_strand_id
1 'polypeptide(L)'
;MSTDIDPERELGALVAEQPQYARVFESFDLDYCCGGDESLATACAKEDLSVEEVREALRDIDDGDDQPEWETPSELVEYIVETHHEYLREELPDLEELVETVSRVHGDDHPELREVDSLFPDLAEEMREHIAEEEEEGFPIIRKLDRGEELSADERATLRAELDHYESDHEETAARLDRIAELTNGYEVPDDACPSYRSMLARLEDLEEDTHMHVHRENNVLFPEVESMVDA
;
A
#
# COMPACT_ATOMS: atom_id res chain seq x y z
N MET A 1 4.61 -17.10 24.00
CA MET A 1 5.83 -16.51 24.59
C MET A 1 6.07 -15.30 23.75
N SER A 2 5.87 -14.08 24.28
CA SER A 2 6.08 -12.87 23.49
C SER A 2 7.57 -12.82 23.13
N THR A 3 7.85 -13.05 21.85
CA THR A 3 9.19 -12.91 21.30
C THR A 3 9.49 -11.43 21.32
N ASP A 4 10.59 -11.06 21.96
CA ASP A 4 11.03 -9.67 22.02
C ASP A 4 11.35 -9.22 20.59
N ILE A 5 10.50 -8.36 20.00
CA ILE A 5 10.65 -7.89 18.61
C ILE A 5 11.96 -7.09 18.52
N ASP A 6 12.93 -7.57 17.76
CA ASP A 6 14.24 -6.91 17.63
C ASP A 6 14.07 -5.57 16.87
N PRO A 7 14.43 -4.42 17.47
CA PRO A 7 14.21 -3.12 16.87
C PRO A 7 15.10 -2.84 15.65
N GLU A 8 16.13 -3.66 15.42
CA GLU A 8 16.97 -3.56 14.21
C GLU A 8 16.35 -4.30 13.01
N ARG A 9 15.18 -4.95 13.18
CA ARG A 9 14.45 -5.57 12.08
C ARG A 9 13.74 -4.54 11.23
N GLU A 10 13.75 -4.80 9.94
CA GLU A 10 13.09 -4.04 8.88
C GLU A 10 11.56 -4.09 9.04
N LEU A 11 10.89 -2.96 8.82
CA LEU A 11 9.43 -2.86 8.91
C LEU A 11 8.74 -3.83 7.95
N GLY A 12 9.20 -3.89 6.70
CA GLY A 12 8.68 -4.79 5.69
C GLY A 12 8.82 -6.25 6.10
N ALA A 13 9.97 -6.65 6.64
CA ALA A 13 10.16 -8.02 7.14
C ALA A 13 9.23 -8.37 8.32
N LEU A 14 8.90 -7.40 9.17
CA LEU A 14 7.96 -7.59 10.28
C LEU A 14 6.52 -7.75 9.77
N VAL A 15 6.10 -6.94 8.79
CA VAL A 15 4.77 -7.05 8.17
C VAL A 15 4.66 -8.28 7.28
N ALA A 16 5.72 -8.75 6.64
CA ALA A 16 5.69 -9.98 5.86
C ALA A 16 5.51 -11.23 6.75
N GLU A 17 6.05 -11.22 7.98
CA GLU A 17 5.84 -12.31 8.95
C GLU A 17 4.51 -12.22 9.68
N GLN A 18 4.04 -10.99 9.95
CA GLN A 18 2.81 -10.74 10.68
C GLN A 18 2.09 -9.50 10.11
N PRO A 19 1.35 -9.62 8.99
CA PRO A 19 0.52 -8.59 8.36
C PRO A 19 -0.32 -7.74 9.31
N GLN A 20 -0.76 -8.28 10.45
CA GLN A 20 -1.50 -7.50 11.45
C GLN A 20 -0.67 -6.34 12.03
N TYR A 21 0.67 -6.39 11.94
CA TYR A 21 1.56 -5.30 12.35
C TYR A 21 1.41 -4.05 11.49
N ALA A 22 0.93 -4.16 10.24
CA ALA A 22 0.62 -3.01 9.38
C ALA A 22 -0.27 -1.99 10.11
N ARG A 23 -1.35 -2.46 10.74
CA ARG A 23 -2.27 -1.61 11.51
C ARG A 23 -1.62 -0.87 12.66
N VAL A 24 -0.59 -1.47 13.28
CA VAL A 24 0.16 -0.78 14.32
C VAL A 24 1.02 0.30 13.69
N PHE A 25 1.73 -0.04 12.63
CA PHE A 25 2.59 0.91 11.92
C PHE A 25 1.79 2.09 11.37
N GLU A 26 0.63 1.86 10.75
CA GLU A 26 -0.32 2.90 10.31
C GLU A 26 -0.72 3.82 11.47
N SER A 27 -1.07 3.26 12.64
CA SER A 27 -1.45 4.06 13.81
C SER A 27 -0.33 4.93 14.40
N PHE A 28 0.91 4.68 13.97
CA PHE A 28 2.11 5.40 14.36
C PHE A 28 2.75 6.15 13.17
N ASP A 29 2.06 6.24 12.02
CA ASP A 29 2.57 6.88 10.80
C ASP A 29 3.94 6.29 10.33
N LEU A 30 4.14 4.98 10.54
CA LEU A 30 5.36 4.27 10.12
C LEU A 30 5.18 3.63 8.74
N ASP A 31 5.96 4.11 7.78
CA ASP A 31 5.97 3.64 6.39
C ASP A 31 6.62 2.25 6.24
N TYR A 32 5.79 1.20 6.27
CA TYR A 32 6.22 -0.20 6.10
C TYR A 32 6.13 -0.69 4.65
N CYS A 33 5.48 0.06 3.77
CA CYS A 33 5.20 -0.34 2.40
C CYS A 33 6.31 0.14 1.44
N CYS A 34 6.59 1.44 1.40
CA CYS A 34 7.68 2.02 0.61
C CYS A 34 9.00 2.05 1.41
N GLY A 35 8.93 2.39 2.70
CA GLY A 35 10.05 2.46 3.63
C GLY A 35 10.42 1.13 4.30
N GLY A 36 9.97 0.00 3.75
CA GLY A 36 10.01 -1.29 4.45
C GLY A 36 11.41 -1.81 4.79
N ASP A 37 12.45 -1.44 4.05
CA ASP A 37 13.87 -1.75 4.36
C ASP A 37 14.42 -1.00 5.58
N GLU A 38 13.66 -0.06 6.14
CA GLU A 38 14.07 0.66 7.33
C GLU A 38 13.83 -0.17 8.60
N SER A 39 14.82 -0.19 9.49
CA SER A 39 14.63 -0.82 10.81
C SER A 39 13.56 -0.09 11.64
N LEU A 40 12.81 -0.82 12.47
CA LEU A 40 11.86 -0.25 13.43
C LEU A 40 12.48 0.87 14.28
N ALA A 41 13.73 0.71 14.73
CA ALA A 41 14.46 1.71 15.51
C ALA A 41 14.65 3.03 14.75
N THR A 42 15.02 2.94 13.47
CA THR A 42 15.29 4.11 12.63
C THR A 42 13.99 4.81 12.25
N ALA A 43 12.95 4.06 11.88
CA ALA A 43 11.65 4.62 11.54
C ALA A 43 11.03 5.37 12.74
N CYS A 44 11.03 4.74 13.93
CA CYS A 44 10.58 5.43 15.15
C CYS A 44 11.40 6.69 15.44
N ALA A 45 12.71 6.69 15.18
CA ALA A 45 13.56 7.85 15.43
C ALA A 45 13.29 9.00 14.46
N LYS A 46 12.82 8.74 13.23
CA LYS A 46 12.40 9.77 12.28
C LYS A 46 11.10 10.44 12.71
N GLU A 47 10.15 9.65 13.21
CA GLU A 47 8.83 10.12 13.66
C GLU A 47 8.83 10.62 15.12
N ASP A 48 10.00 10.79 15.74
CA ASP A 48 10.15 11.21 17.15
C ASP A 48 9.36 10.29 18.14
N LEU A 49 9.20 9.01 17.79
CA LEU A 49 8.49 7.99 18.56
C LEU A 49 9.39 7.18 19.50
N SER A 50 8.80 6.66 20.58
CA SER A 50 9.47 5.66 21.42
C SER A 50 9.35 4.27 20.80
N VAL A 51 10.50 3.70 20.42
CA VAL A 51 10.60 2.31 19.95
C VAL A 51 9.93 1.32 20.92
N GLU A 52 10.03 1.56 22.23
CA GLU A 52 9.40 0.67 23.22
C GLU A 52 7.87 0.77 23.24
N GLU A 53 7.30 1.95 22.94
CA GLU A 53 5.84 2.12 22.87
C GLU A 53 5.28 1.35 21.67
N VAL A 54 5.93 1.47 20.49
CA VAL A 54 5.53 0.72 19.29
C VAL A 54 5.69 -0.79 19.51
N ARG A 55 6.79 -1.23 20.12
CA ARG A 55 7.00 -2.66 20.46
C ARG A 55 5.97 -3.17 21.45
N GLU A 56 5.46 -2.35 22.36
CA GLU A 56 4.38 -2.76 23.27
C GLU A 56 3.08 -2.95 22.49
N ALA A 57 2.72 -2.02 21.60
CA ALA A 57 1.55 -2.15 20.75
C ALA A 57 1.58 -3.40 19.84
N LEU A 58 2.73 -3.71 19.23
CA LEU A 58 2.91 -4.91 18.40
C LEU A 58 2.70 -6.21 19.18
N ARG A 59 3.08 -6.26 20.47
CA ARG A 59 2.94 -7.46 21.32
C ARG A 59 1.49 -7.76 21.71
N ASP A 60 0.62 -6.76 21.67
CA ASP A 60 -0.79 -6.88 22.04
C ASP A 60 -1.67 -7.37 20.89
N ILE A 61 -1.10 -7.54 19.68
CA ILE A 61 -1.78 -8.15 18.54
C ILE A 61 -1.92 -9.66 18.74
N ASP A 62 -3.14 -10.17 18.51
CA ASP A 62 -3.44 -11.60 18.55
C ASP A 62 -3.05 -12.26 17.21
N ASP A 63 -2.53 -13.48 17.26
CA ASP A 63 -2.07 -14.28 16.10
C ASP A 63 -3.25 -14.88 15.28
N GLY A 64 -4.41 -14.22 15.30
CA GLY A 64 -5.71 -14.86 15.16
C GLY A 64 -6.24 -15.11 13.75
N ASP A 65 -5.56 -14.62 12.70
CA ASP A 65 -6.03 -14.77 11.31
C ASP A 65 -5.13 -15.71 10.51
N ASP A 66 -5.75 -16.70 9.86
CA ASP A 66 -5.12 -17.51 8.83
C ASP A 66 -4.71 -16.58 7.69
N GLN A 67 -3.41 -16.43 7.50
CA GLN A 67 -2.90 -15.54 6.46
C GLN A 67 -2.93 -16.23 5.11
N PRO A 68 -3.17 -15.47 4.03
CA PRO A 68 -2.97 -16.00 2.69
C PRO A 68 -1.51 -16.44 2.56
N GLU A 69 -1.31 -17.74 2.34
CA GLU A 69 0.00 -18.33 2.07
C GLU A 69 0.15 -18.47 0.55
N TRP A 70 1.26 -17.96 0.01
CA TRP A 70 1.72 -18.23 -1.35
C TRP A 70 3.07 -18.95 -1.27
N GLU A 71 3.31 -19.89 -2.17
CA GLU A 71 4.56 -20.66 -2.25
C GLU A 71 5.47 -20.15 -3.38
N THR A 72 4.92 -19.41 -4.36
CA THR A 72 5.68 -18.89 -5.50
C THR A 72 5.32 -17.45 -5.88
N PRO A 73 6.21 -16.73 -6.59
CA PRO A 73 5.90 -15.40 -7.14
C PRO A 73 4.65 -15.36 -8.03
N SER A 74 4.36 -16.42 -8.80
CA SER A 74 3.14 -16.44 -9.61
C SER A 74 1.86 -16.48 -8.77
N GLU A 75 1.88 -17.18 -7.64
CA GLU A 75 0.76 -17.27 -6.72
C GLU A 75 0.54 -15.93 -6.00
N LEU A 76 1.62 -15.24 -5.59
CA LEU A 76 1.53 -13.90 -5.03
C LEU A 76 0.98 -12.90 -6.04
N VAL A 77 1.45 -12.93 -7.28
CA VAL A 77 0.91 -12.11 -8.37
C VAL A 77 -0.59 -12.37 -8.60
N GLU A 78 -1.03 -13.62 -8.58
CA GLU A 78 -2.47 -13.95 -8.71
C GLU A 78 -3.27 -13.36 -7.54
N TYR A 79 -2.76 -13.51 -6.32
CA TYR A 79 -3.38 -12.96 -5.13
C TYR A 79 -3.45 -11.41 -5.14
N ILE A 80 -2.40 -10.71 -5.57
CA ILE A 80 -2.38 -9.24 -5.71
C ILE A 80 -3.46 -8.79 -6.69
N VAL A 81 -3.54 -9.44 -7.86
CA VAL A 81 -4.54 -9.10 -8.88
C VAL A 81 -5.96 -9.34 -8.37
N GLU A 82 -6.23 -10.52 -7.79
CA GLU A 82 -7.56 -10.90 -7.31
C GLU A 82 -8.02 -10.10 -6.08
N THR A 83 -7.08 -9.62 -5.26
CA THR A 83 -7.40 -8.89 -4.02
C THR A 83 -7.40 -7.39 -4.25
N HIS A 84 -6.27 -6.84 -4.69
CA HIS A 84 -6.04 -5.40 -4.73
C HIS A 84 -6.47 -4.79 -6.06
N HIS A 85 -6.06 -5.38 -7.19
CA HIS A 85 -6.36 -4.77 -8.49
C HIS A 85 -7.85 -4.88 -8.82
N GLU A 86 -8.51 -5.98 -8.45
CA GLU A 86 -9.97 -6.09 -8.54
C GLU A 86 -10.66 -5.06 -7.64
N TYR A 87 -10.21 -4.88 -6.40
CA TYR A 87 -10.73 -3.84 -5.50
C TYR A 87 -10.60 -2.44 -6.09
N LEU A 88 -9.41 -2.04 -6.56
CA LEU A 88 -9.16 -0.73 -7.18
C LEU A 88 -10.07 -0.48 -8.39
N ARG A 89 -10.26 -1.49 -9.25
CA ARG A 89 -11.12 -1.39 -10.43
C ARG A 89 -12.60 -1.15 -10.08
N GLU A 90 -13.06 -1.72 -8.97
CA GLU A 90 -14.42 -1.55 -8.49
C GLU A 90 -14.58 -0.23 -7.72
N GLU A 91 -13.62 0.12 -6.87
CA GLU A 91 -13.72 1.20 -5.90
C GLU A 91 -13.47 2.58 -6.50
N LEU A 92 -12.41 2.72 -7.31
CA LEU A 92 -11.95 4.03 -7.79
C LEU A 92 -13.04 4.84 -8.53
N PRO A 93 -13.82 4.27 -9.48
CA PRO A 93 -14.85 5.04 -10.19
C PRO A 93 -15.99 5.52 -9.27
N ASP A 94 -16.42 4.65 -8.34
CA ASP A 94 -17.52 4.93 -7.42
C ASP A 94 -17.08 5.89 -6.30
N LEU A 95 -15.80 5.87 -5.92
CA LEU A 95 -15.24 6.79 -4.93
C LEU A 95 -14.98 8.17 -5.55
N GLU A 96 -14.53 8.24 -6.81
CA GLU A 96 -14.37 9.49 -7.56
C GLU A 96 -15.70 10.28 -7.63
N GLU A 97 -16.81 9.62 -8.00
CA GLU A 97 -18.14 10.26 -8.03
C GLU A 97 -18.58 10.74 -6.63
N LEU A 98 -18.24 9.97 -5.60
CA LEU A 98 -18.60 10.29 -4.22
C LEU A 98 -17.81 11.51 -3.71
N VAL A 99 -16.51 11.57 -3.99
CA VAL A 99 -15.64 12.72 -3.67
C VAL A 99 -16.16 13.98 -4.35
N GLU A 100 -16.45 13.94 -5.66
CA GLU A 100 -17.02 15.07 -6.40
C GLU A 100 -18.34 15.54 -5.78
N THR A 101 -19.22 14.59 -5.44
CA THR A 101 -20.52 14.89 -4.85
C THR A 101 -20.39 15.56 -3.48
N VAL A 102 -19.51 15.04 -2.62
CA VAL A 102 -19.29 15.56 -1.28
C VAL A 102 -18.61 16.93 -1.33
N SER A 103 -17.58 17.11 -2.15
CA SER A 103 -16.95 18.41 -2.43
C SER A 103 -17.97 19.44 -2.92
N ARG A 104 -18.85 19.07 -3.86
CA ARG A 104 -19.87 19.97 -4.39
C ARG A 104 -20.91 20.40 -3.35
N VAL A 105 -21.27 19.53 -2.41
CA VAL A 105 -22.31 19.81 -1.39
C VAL A 105 -21.74 20.49 -0.16
N HIS A 106 -20.56 20.08 0.30
CA HIS A 106 -19.96 20.52 1.56
C HIS A 106 -18.78 21.49 1.38
N GLY A 107 -18.23 21.65 0.18
CA GLY A 107 -17.01 22.42 -0.07
C GLY A 107 -17.08 23.93 0.22
N ASP A 108 -18.27 24.49 0.44
CA ASP A 108 -18.42 25.87 0.93
C ASP A 108 -18.10 25.99 2.43
N ASP A 109 -18.52 25.01 3.22
CA ASP A 109 -18.28 24.94 4.67
C ASP A 109 -16.97 24.19 5.01
N HIS A 110 -16.55 23.28 4.12
CA HIS A 110 -15.35 22.43 4.18
C HIS A 110 -14.46 22.63 2.94
N PRO A 111 -13.75 23.77 2.82
CA PRO A 111 -12.98 24.11 1.63
C PRO A 111 -11.87 23.10 1.28
N GLU A 112 -11.35 22.36 2.26
CA GLU A 112 -10.39 21.26 2.10
C GLU A 112 -10.88 20.19 1.12
N LEU A 113 -12.19 19.93 1.07
CA LEU A 113 -12.78 18.94 0.16
C LEU A 113 -12.61 19.27 -1.31
N ARG A 114 -12.45 20.56 -1.65
CA ARG A 114 -12.17 20.96 -3.03
C ARG A 114 -10.77 20.56 -3.46
N GLU A 115 -9.83 20.49 -2.52
CA GLU A 115 -8.48 20.04 -2.81
C GLU A 115 -8.45 18.52 -2.95
N VAL A 116 -9.16 17.77 -2.07
CA VAL A 116 -9.35 16.31 -2.21
C VAL A 116 -9.95 15.98 -3.58
N ASP A 117 -11.02 16.68 -3.97
CA ASP A 117 -11.68 16.53 -5.28
C ASP A 117 -10.79 16.90 -6.47
N SER A 118 -9.79 17.77 -6.28
CA SER A 118 -8.82 18.06 -7.33
C SER A 118 -7.70 17.03 -7.45
N LEU A 119 -7.36 16.33 -6.35
CA LEU A 119 -6.29 15.35 -6.30
C LEU A 119 -6.75 13.94 -6.69
N PHE A 120 -7.97 13.58 -6.30
CA PHE A 120 -8.46 12.21 -6.43
C PHE A 120 -8.52 11.70 -7.90
N PRO A 121 -8.92 12.49 -8.91
CA PRO A 121 -8.92 12.01 -10.30
C PRO A 121 -7.52 11.63 -10.80
N ASP A 122 -6.49 12.43 -10.44
CA ASP A 122 -5.10 12.16 -10.83
C ASP A 122 -4.59 10.89 -10.12
N LEU A 123 -4.89 10.72 -8.82
CA LEU A 123 -4.59 9.49 -8.08
C LEU A 123 -5.25 8.26 -8.72
N ALA A 124 -6.53 8.37 -9.06
CA ALA A 124 -7.30 7.26 -9.62
C ALA A 124 -6.85 6.90 -11.04
N GLU A 125 -6.42 7.86 -11.85
CA GLU A 125 -5.82 7.61 -13.17
C GLU A 125 -4.46 6.91 -13.03
N GLU A 126 -3.59 7.42 -12.17
CA GLU A 126 -2.27 6.84 -11.89
C GLU A 126 -2.36 5.37 -11.42
N MET A 127 -3.18 5.09 -10.39
CA MET A 127 -3.40 3.72 -9.93
C MET A 127 -3.95 2.79 -11.02
N ARG A 128 -4.83 3.30 -11.91
CA ARG A 128 -5.40 2.51 -13.01
C ARG A 128 -4.38 2.20 -14.10
N GLU A 129 -3.52 3.16 -14.43
CA GLU A 129 -2.45 2.97 -15.41
C GLU A 129 -1.40 2.01 -14.85
N HIS A 130 -0.97 2.22 -13.61
CA HIS A 130 0.01 1.40 -12.91
C HIS A 130 -0.38 -0.09 -12.88
N ILE A 131 -1.55 -0.46 -12.34
CA ILE A 131 -1.96 -1.87 -12.27
C ILE A 131 -2.14 -2.53 -13.66
N ALA A 132 -2.37 -1.72 -14.70
CA ALA A 132 -2.45 -2.22 -16.07
C ALA A 132 -1.06 -2.52 -16.62
N GLU A 133 -0.09 -1.65 -16.37
CA GLU A 133 1.32 -1.86 -16.75
C GLU A 133 1.90 -3.09 -16.06
N GLU A 134 1.64 -3.27 -14.76
CA GLU A 134 2.05 -4.48 -14.05
C GLU A 134 1.48 -5.75 -14.67
N GLU A 135 0.17 -5.78 -14.95
CA GLU A 135 -0.49 -6.97 -15.50
C GLU A 135 -0.15 -7.27 -16.96
N GLU A 136 0.14 -6.23 -17.76
CA GLU A 136 0.43 -6.34 -19.19
C GLU A 136 1.92 -6.52 -19.50
N GLU A 137 2.81 -5.98 -18.66
CA GLU A 137 4.26 -5.91 -18.90
C GLU A 137 5.08 -6.70 -17.87
N GLY A 138 5.00 -6.35 -16.58
CA GLY A 138 5.82 -6.94 -15.52
C GLY A 138 5.45 -8.38 -15.15
N PHE A 139 4.21 -8.59 -14.70
CA PHE A 139 3.71 -9.86 -14.18
C PHE A 139 3.78 -11.02 -15.18
N PRO A 140 3.57 -10.84 -16.50
CA PRO A 140 3.81 -11.91 -17.47
C PRO A 140 5.26 -12.43 -17.48
N ILE A 141 6.25 -11.54 -17.28
CA ILE A 141 7.66 -11.90 -17.23
C ILE A 141 7.97 -12.62 -15.90
N ILE A 142 7.42 -12.15 -14.79
CA ILE A 142 7.53 -12.81 -13.47
C ILE A 142 7.00 -14.24 -13.53
N ARG A 143 5.78 -14.44 -14.07
CA ARG A 143 5.19 -15.78 -14.22
C ARG A 143 6.01 -16.69 -15.13
N LYS A 144 6.69 -16.12 -16.14
CA LYS A 144 7.60 -16.89 -17.01
C LYS A 144 8.85 -17.34 -16.24
N LEU A 145 9.45 -16.43 -15.47
CA LEU A 145 10.62 -16.70 -14.63
C LEU A 145 10.31 -17.80 -13.59
N ASP A 146 9.17 -17.71 -12.92
CA ASP A 146 8.73 -18.67 -11.90
C ASP A 146 8.50 -20.09 -12.46
N ARG A 147 8.02 -20.20 -13.71
CA ARG A 147 7.94 -21.49 -14.41
C ARG A 147 9.32 -22.10 -14.77
N GLY A 148 10.42 -21.42 -14.46
CA GLY A 148 11.79 -21.83 -14.76
C GLY A 148 12.15 -21.68 -16.24
N GLU A 149 11.41 -20.85 -16.98
CA GLU A 149 11.71 -20.57 -18.39
C GLU A 149 12.84 -19.53 -18.50
N GLU A 150 13.74 -19.71 -19.47
CA GLU A 150 14.82 -18.73 -19.69
C GLU A 150 14.26 -17.39 -20.18
N LEU A 151 14.55 -16.33 -19.44
CA LEU A 151 14.34 -14.95 -19.90
C LEU A 151 15.44 -14.54 -20.89
N SER A 152 15.01 -13.93 -21.99
CA SER A 152 15.89 -13.24 -22.92
C SER A 152 16.57 -12.03 -22.27
N ALA A 153 17.63 -11.51 -22.89
CA ALA A 153 18.30 -10.32 -22.39
C ALA A 153 17.37 -9.09 -22.35
N ASP A 154 16.47 -8.97 -23.34
CA ASP A 154 15.50 -7.89 -23.41
C ASP A 154 14.45 -8.04 -22.29
N GLU A 155 13.89 -9.23 -22.07
CA GLU A 155 12.93 -9.48 -20.96
C GLU A 155 13.55 -9.20 -19.58
N ARG A 156 14.83 -9.55 -19.35
CA ARG A 156 15.53 -9.23 -18.09
C ARG A 156 15.78 -7.74 -17.91
N ALA A 157 15.95 -7.00 -19.02
CA ALA A 157 16.16 -5.56 -18.97
C ALA A 157 14.83 -4.83 -18.75
N THR A 158 13.77 -5.26 -19.43
CA THR A 158 12.40 -4.79 -19.20
C THR A 158 12.01 -5.03 -17.75
N LEU A 159 12.08 -6.26 -17.25
CA LEU A 159 11.67 -6.56 -15.87
C LEU A 159 12.36 -5.67 -14.83
N ARG A 160 13.68 -5.48 -14.91
CA ARG A 160 14.37 -4.57 -13.97
C ARG A 160 13.90 -3.12 -14.09
N ALA A 161 13.71 -2.63 -15.32
CA ALA A 161 13.25 -1.27 -15.54
C ALA A 161 11.81 -1.06 -15.05
N GLU A 162 10.94 -2.07 -15.21
CA GLU A 162 9.57 -2.06 -14.70
C GLU A 162 9.56 -2.06 -13.17
N LEU A 163 10.33 -2.92 -12.51
CA LEU A 163 10.41 -2.93 -11.03
C LEU A 163 10.88 -1.58 -10.48
N ASP A 164 11.96 -1.01 -11.04
CA ASP A 164 12.45 0.32 -10.66
C ASP A 164 11.38 1.42 -10.89
N HIS A 165 10.56 1.27 -11.94
CA HIS A 165 9.50 2.22 -12.27
C HIS A 165 8.32 2.10 -11.31
N TYR A 166 7.88 0.88 -11.00
CA TYR A 166 6.76 0.62 -10.12
C TYR A 166 7.03 1.15 -8.71
N GLU A 167 8.23 0.95 -8.18
CA GLU A 167 8.63 1.53 -6.89
C GLU A 167 8.54 3.07 -6.89
N SER A 168 8.90 3.73 -8.00
CA SER A 168 8.76 5.19 -8.13
C SER A 168 7.29 5.62 -8.16
N ASP A 169 6.42 4.87 -8.84
CA ASP A 169 4.99 5.15 -8.88
C ASP A 169 4.35 4.93 -7.50
N HIS A 170 4.80 3.93 -6.75
CA HIS A 170 4.37 3.67 -5.39
C HIS A 170 4.67 4.86 -4.46
N GLU A 171 5.87 5.44 -4.53
CA GLU A 171 6.21 6.65 -3.76
C GLU A 171 5.31 7.84 -4.13
N GLU A 172 5.01 8.02 -5.42
CA GLU A 172 4.14 9.08 -5.91
C GLU A 172 2.68 8.89 -5.46
N THR A 173 2.18 7.66 -5.50
CA THR A 173 0.84 7.28 -5.03
C THR A 173 0.72 7.49 -3.52
N ALA A 174 1.69 7.03 -2.73
CA ALA A 174 1.74 7.22 -1.28
C ALA A 174 1.69 8.71 -0.91
N ALA A 175 2.49 9.56 -1.57
CA ALA A 175 2.50 11.00 -1.31
C ALA A 175 1.15 11.69 -1.58
N ARG A 176 0.35 11.17 -2.53
CA ARG A 176 -1.01 11.68 -2.80
C ARG A 176 -2.02 11.21 -1.75
N LEU A 177 -1.92 9.96 -1.32
CA LEU A 177 -2.74 9.41 -0.22
C LEU A 177 -2.48 10.17 1.08
N ASP A 178 -1.21 10.35 1.46
CA ASP A 178 -0.79 11.16 2.61
C ASP A 178 -1.41 12.56 2.57
N ARG A 179 -1.39 13.20 1.39
CA ARG A 179 -1.96 14.53 1.23
C ARG A 179 -3.48 14.54 1.45
N ILE A 180 -4.19 13.49 1.02
CA ILE A 180 -5.62 13.34 1.25
C ILE A 180 -5.90 13.06 2.73
N ALA A 181 -5.10 12.20 3.39
CA ALA A 181 -5.19 11.95 4.83
C ALA A 181 -4.98 13.25 5.63
N GLU A 182 -3.95 14.05 5.30
CA GLU A 182 -3.72 15.36 5.92
C GLU A 182 -4.92 16.31 5.75
N LEU A 183 -5.46 16.42 4.53
CA LEU A 183 -6.59 17.31 4.22
C LEU A 183 -7.87 16.91 4.98
N THR A 184 -8.01 15.61 5.25
CA THR A 184 -9.17 15.05 5.96
C THR A 184 -8.91 14.85 7.47
N ASN A 185 -7.75 15.29 7.97
CA ASN A 185 -7.32 15.11 9.36
C ASN A 185 -7.37 13.63 9.79
N GLY A 186 -6.71 12.77 9.00
CA GLY A 186 -6.73 11.31 9.20
C GLY A 186 -8.15 10.75 9.09
N TYR A 187 -8.88 11.19 8.08
CA TYR A 187 -10.27 10.77 7.82
C TYR A 187 -11.27 11.04 8.97
N GLU A 188 -10.95 11.97 9.88
CA GLU A 188 -11.81 12.28 11.02
C GLU A 188 -13.18 12.82 10.56
N VAL A 189 -14.26 12.19 11.04
CA VAL A 189 -15.62 12.53 10.63
C VAL A 189 -16.14 13.77 11.36
N PRO A 190 -16.45 14.89 10.66
CA PRO A 190 -16.96 16.08 11.31
C PRO A 190 -18.43 15.92 11.78
N ASP A 191 -18.82 16.75 12.75
CA ASP A 191 -20.14 16.68 13.40
C ASP A 191 -21.31 16.86 12.41
N ASP A 192 -21.12 17.66 11.37
CA ASP A 192 -22.10 17.97 10.34
C ASP A 192 -22.00 17.08 9.08
N ALA A 193 -21.12 16.07 9.10
CA ALA A 193 -21.00 15.09 8.02
C ALA A 193 -22.31 14.34 7.81
N CYS A 194 -22.88 14.49 6.62
CA CYS A 194 -24.00 13.68 6.16
C CYS A 194 -23.55 12.23 5.87
N PRO A 195 -24.48 11.26 5.70
CA PRO A 195 -24.11 9.87 5.46
C PRO A 195 -23.14 9.65 4.29
N SER A 196 -23.26 10.41 3.20
CA SER A 196 -22.36 10.32 2.05
C SER A 196 -20.95 10.83 2.37
N TYR A 197 -20.83 11.91 3.14
CA TYR A 197 -19.52 12.41 3.57
C TYR A 197 -18.83 11.40 4.50
N ARG A 198 -19.57 10.82 5.45
CA ARG A 198 -19.06 9.74 6.32
C ARG A 198 -18.59 8.53 5.52
N SER A 199 -19.35 8.15 4.51
CA SER A 199 -19.00 7.05 3.62
C SER A 199 -17.78 7.34 2.76
N MET A 200 -17.59 8.60 2.33
CA MET A 200 -16.42 9.00 1.56
C MET A 200 -15.15 8.89 2.39
N LEU A 201 -15.17 9.41 3.61
CA LEU A 201 -14.00 9.36 4.51
C LEU A 201 -13.60 7.92 4.83
N ALA A 202 -14.56 7.06 5.19
CA ALA A 202 -14.29 5.66 5.45
C ALA A 202 -13.73 4.91 4.22
N ARG A 203 -14.25 5.21 3.02
CA ARG A 203 -13.78 4.57 1.78
C ARG A 203 -12.40 5.07 1.33
N LEU A 204 -12.06 6.33 1.63
CA LEU A 204 -10.71 6.85 1.42
C LEU A 204 -9.70 6.19 2.37
N GLU A 205 -10.09 5.98 3.64
CA GLU A 205 -9.30 5.24 4.62
C GLU A 205 -9.11 3.77 4.18
N ASP A 206 -10.20 3.08 3.79
CA ASP A 206 -10.12 1.70 3.27
C ASP A 206 -9.22 1.60 2.02
N LEU A 207 -9.26 2.60 1.11
CA LEU A 207 -8.42 2.66 -0.09
C LEU A 207 -6.94 2.81 0.26
N GLU A 208 -6.62 3.67 1.22
CA GLU A 208 -5.24 3.89 1.68
C GLU A 208 -4.68 2.63 2.36
N GLU A 209 -5.43 2.03 3.29
CA GLU A 209 -5.04 0.79 3.98
C GLU A 209 -4.79 -0.37 2.97
N ASP A 210 -5.70 -0.56 2.00
CA ASP A 210 -5.52 -1.61 0.98
C ASP A 210 -4.31 -1.33 0.08
N THR A 211 -4.12 -0.07 -0.33
CA THR A 211 -2.97 0.33 -1.16
C THR A 211 -1.65 0.13 -0.44
N HIS A 212 -1.55 0.48 0.85
CA HIS A 212 -0.33 0.23 1.62
C HIS A 212 0.00 -1.26 1.72
N MET A 213 -1.00 -2.12 1.91
CA MET A 213 -0.79 -3.57 1.94
C MET A 213 -0.45 -4.14 0.56
N HIS A 214 -1.06 -3.63 -0.51
CA HIS A 214 -0.73 -3.95 -1.90
C HIS A 214 0.75 -3.64 -2.19
N VAL A 215 1.15 -2.38 -2.04
CA VAL A 215 2.52 -1.92 -2.27
C VAL A 215 3.52 -2.67 -1.38
N HIS A 216 3.17 -2.96 -0.14
CA HIS A 216 4.02 -3.75 0.74
C HIS A 216 4.32 -5.14 0.16
N ARG A 217 3.29 -5.84 -0.33
CA ARG A 217 3.42 -7.19 -0.92
C ARG A 217 4.30 -7.17 -2.17
N GLU A 218 4.28 -6.08 -2.90
CA GLU A 218 5.15 -5.90 -4.06
C GLU A 218 6.58 -5.58 -3.66
N ASN A 219 6.79 -4.42 -3.03
CA ASN A 219 8.12 -3.90 -2.70
C ASN A 219 8.91 -4.81 -1.77
N ASN A 220 8.24 -5.43 -0.79
CA ASN A 220 8.94 -6.12 0.30
C ASN A 220 8.87 -7.65 0.21
N VAL A 221 8.09 -8.20 -0.72
CA VAL A 221 7.95 -9.66 -0.89
C VAL A 221 8.18 -10.06 -2.34
N LEU A 222 7.35 -9.60 -3.27
CA LEU A 222 7.41 -10.04 -4.67
C LEU A 222 8.71 -9.61 -5.35
N PHE A 223 9.03 -8.32 -5.30
CA PHE A 223 10.15 -7.75 -6.05
C PHE A 223 11.49 -8.31 -5.58
N PRO A 224 11.81 -8.36 -4.27
CA PRO A 224 13.08 -8.92 -3.79
C PRO A 224 13.27 -10.40 -4.16
N GLU A 225 12.18 -11.18 -4.14
CA GLU A 225 12.23 -12.58 -4.56
C GLU A 225 12.53 -12.70 -6.06
N VAL A 226 11.85 -11.90 -6.89
CA VAL A 226 12.04 -11.86 -8.34
C VAL A 226 13.45 -11.41 -8.71
N GLU A 227 13.98 -10.36 -8.08
CA GLU A 227 15.35 -9.89 -8.32
C GLU A 227 16.39 -10.98 -8.03
N SER A 228 16.24 -11.67 -6.90
CA SER A 228 17.08 -12.81 -6.52
C SER A 228 17.04 -13.93 -7.56
N MET A 229 15.87 -14.22 -8.13
CA MET A 229 15.72 -15.21 -9.21
C MET A 229 16.35 -14.76 -10.54
N VAL A 230 16.31 -13.47 -10.86
CA VAL A 230 16.90 -12.92 -12.09
C VAL A 230 18.44 -12.93 -12.01
N ASP A 231 19.02 -12.77 -10.83
CA ASP A 231 20.47 -12.71 -10.61
C ASP A 231 21.15 -14.08 -10.41
N ALA A 232 20.37 -15.16 -10.22
CA ALA A 232 20.83 -16.55 -10.07
C ALA A 232 21.32 -17.19 -11.38
#